data_AF-A0A8T2B9X9-F1
#
_entry.id   AF-A0A8T2B9X9-F1
#
_cell.length_a   1.000
_cell.length_b   1.000
_cell.length_c   1.000
_cell.angle_alpha   90.00
_cell.angle_beta   90.00
_cell.angle_gamma   90.00
#
_symmetry.space_group_name_H-M   'P 1'
#
loop_
_entity.id
_entity.type
_entity.pdbx_description
1 polymer ?
#
loop_
_entity_poly.entity_id
_entity_poly.type
_entity_poly.pdbx_seq_one_letter_code
_entity_poly.pdbx_strand_id
1 'polypeptide(L)'
;MKSTTLFMVSCVLMFCVLSHVREVKSVAAKRVKKVCEKSQVFKQNCGWNGNKTCIRGFNKIKEYPFHCECGIYDGLNSRRLCKCKFPYSPC
;
A
#
# COMPACT_ATOMS: atom_id res chain seq x y z
N MET A 1 40.63 -35.47 18.14
CA MET A 1 39.42 -35.48 17.30
C MET A 1 38.14 -35.00 18.01
N LYS A 2 38.19 -34.44 19.24
CA LYS A 2 37.00 -33.93 19.95
C LYS A 2 36.68 -32.45 19.67
N SER A 3 37.67 -31.68 19.22
CA SER A 3 37.52 -30.25 18.91
C SER A 3 36.82 -30.00 17.57
N THR A 4 37.11 -30.84 16.57
CA THR A 4 36.53 -30.75 15.22
C THR A 4 35.00 -30.97 15.23
N THR A 5 34.51 -31.90 16.03
CA THR A 5 33.07 -32.17 16.19
C THR A 5 32.35 -31.00 16.87
N LEU A 6 32.95 -30.40 17.90
CA LEU A 6 32.38 -29.22 18.57
C LEU A 6 32.31 -28.01 17.63
N PHE A 7 33.33 -27.82 16.79
CA PHE A 7 33.32 -26.77 15.78
C PHE A 7 32.21 -26.96 14.75
N MET A 8 32.01 -28.19 14.25
CA MET A 8 30.94 -28.50 13.31
C MET A 8 29.55 -28.29 13.91
N VAL A 9 29.33 -28.69 15.17
CA VAL A 9 28.07 -28.45 15.89
C VAL A 9 27.82 -26.94 16.07
N SER A 10 28.86 -26.18 16.41
CA SER A 10 28.76 -24.72 16.52
C SER A 10 28.39 -24.07 15.18
N CYS A 11 28.96 -24.52 14.07
CA CYS A 11 28.64 -24.01 12.74
C CYS A 11 27.18 -24.27 12.37
N VAL A 12 26.69 -25.49 12.60
CA VAL A 12 25.28 -25.85 12.31
C VAL A 12 24.31 -24.98 13.10
N LEU A 13 24.57 -24.76 14.39
CA LEU A 13 23.73 -23.90 15.23
C LEU A 13 23.67 -22.46 14.71
N MET A 14 24.81 -21.89 14.28
CA MET A 14 24.86 -20.55 13.70
C MET A 14 24.07 -20.45 12.39
N PHE A 15 24.15 -21.47 11.51
CA PHE A 15 23.35 -21.54 10.30
C PHE A 15 21.84 -21.62 10.58
N CYS A 16 21.44 -22.39 11.60
CA CYS A 16 20.04 -22.47 12.03
C CYS A 16 19.52 -21.10 12.53
N VAL A 17 20.29 -20.42 13.38
CA VAL A 17 19.92 -19.08 13.88
C VAL A 17 19.83 -18.06 12.74
N LEU A 18 20.78 -18.04 11.81
CA LEU A 18 20.76 -17.17 10.64
C LEU A 18 19.56 -17.44 9.72
N SER A 19 19.17 -18.72 9.56
CA SER A 19 18.02 -19.13 8.76
C SER A 19 16.71 -18.65 9.38
N HIS A 20 16.53 -18.80 10.69
CA HIS A 20 15.37 -18.28 11.41
C HIS A 20 15.27 -16.75 11.34
N VAL A 21 16.39 -16.02 11.48
CA VAL A 21 16.39 -14.55 11.35
C VAL A 21 16.01 -14.09 9.93
N ARG A 22 16.43 -14.84 8.90
CA ARG A 22 16.06 -14.57 7.51
C ARG A 22 14.57 -14.77 7.27
N GLU A 23 14.00 -15.84 7.83
CA GLU A 23 12.57 -16.14 7.73
C GLU A 23 11.72 -15.04 8.36
N VAL A 24 12.07 -14.57 9.57
CA VAL A 24 11.33 -13.48 10.26
C VAL A 24 11.41 -12.15 9.50
N LYS A 25 12.57 -11.80 8.92
CA LYS A 25 12.71 -10.57 8.11
C LYS A 25 11.88 -10.62 6.82
N SER A 26 11.74 -11.80 6.21
CA SER A 26 10.92 -11.98 5.00
C SER A 26 9.41 -11.87 5.28
N VAL A 27 8.94 -12.25 6.47
CA VAL A 27 7.53 -12.11 6.87
C VAL A 27 7.19 -10.66 7.20
N ALA A 28 8.13 -9.89 7.77
CA ALA A 28 7.95 -8.47 8.06
C ALA A 28 7.89 -7.62 6.78
N ALA A 29 8.67 -7.95 5.75
CA ALA A 29 8.66 -7.25 4.46
C ALA A 29 7.39 -7.52 3.62
N LYS A 30 6.62 -8.57 3.93
CA LYS A 30 5.47 -9.02 3.11
C LYS A 30 4.14 -8.34 3.46
N ARG A 31 4.11 -7.44 4.44
CA ARG A 31 2.91 -6.67 4.81
C ARG A 31 3.00 -5.19 4.45
N VAL A 32 3.64 -4.85 3.33
CA VAL A 32 3.21 -3.64 2.62
C VAL A 32 1.78 -3.93 2.20
N LYS A 33 0.79 -3.48 3.00
CA LYS A 33 -0.61 -3.46 2.58
C LYS A 33 -0.60 -2.77 1.22
N LYS A 34 -0.78 -3.54 0.14
CA LYS A 34 -0.83 -2.98 -1.21
C LYS A 34 -2.04 -2.05 -1.21
N VAL A 35 -1.78 -0.76 -1.08
CA VAL A 35 -2.81 0.26 -1.15
C VAL A 35 -3.25 0.30 -2.60
N CYS A 36 -4.52 0.01 -2.84
CA CYS A 36 -5.11 0.14 -4.16
C CYS A 36 -5.23 1.62 -4.50
N GLU A 37 -4.72 2.04 -5.66
CA GLU A 37 -4.93 3.39 -6.19
C GLU A 37 -5.86 3.36 -7.40
N LYS A 38 -6.89 4.19 -7.38
CA LYS A 38 -7.85 4.34 -8.48
C LYS A 38 -8.01 5.80 -8.83
N SER A 39 -8.15 6.07 -10.13
CA SER A 39 -8.41 7.41 -10.66
C SER A 39 -9.76 7.45 -11.35
N GLN A 40 -10.55 8.51 -11.10
CA GLN A 40 -11.82 8.73 -11.79
C GLN A 40 -12.08 10.22 -12.03
N VAL A 41 -12.65 10.52 -13.19
CA VAL A 41 -13.09 11.88 -13.53
C VAL A 41 -14.54 12.07 -13.09
N PHE A 42 -14.80 13.12 -12.33
CA PHE A 42 -16.15 13.52 -11.93
C PHE A 42 -16.50 14.90 -12.50
N LYS A 43 -17.80 15.12 -12.74
CA LYS A 43 -18.36 16.45 -13.05
C LYS A 43 -18.19 17.38 -11.85
N GLN A 44 -18.02 18.68 -12.10
CA GLN A 44 -17.68 19.75 -11.13
C GLN A 44 -16.19 19.75 -10.74
N ASN A 45 -15.62 20.95 -10.58
CA ASN A 45 -14.21 21.15 -10.22
C ASN A 45 -13.94 20.74 -8.74
N CYS A 46 -12.71 20.92 -8.28
CA CYS A 46 -12.33 20.57 -6.91
C CYS A 46 -13.02 21.47 -5.85
N GLY A 47 -13.28 22.74 -6.17
CA GLY A 47 -13.73 23.73 -5.20
C GLY A 47 -12.76 23.87 -4.02
N TRP A 48 -13.26 24.37 -2.89
CA TRP A 48 -12.44 24.60 -1.69
C TRP A 48 -11.94 23.31 -1.01
N ASN A 49 -12.73 22.24 -1.06
CA ASN A 49 -12.46 20.98 -0.35
C ASN A 49 -12.38 19.78 -1.32
N GLY A 50 -11.60 19.90 -2.39
CA GLY A 50 -11.52 18.93 -3.49
C GLY A 50 -11.36 17.48 -3.05
N ASN A 51 -10.47 17.22 -2.09
CA ASN A 51 -10.20 15.87 -1.60
C ASN A 51 -11.45 15.23 -0.97
N LYS A 52 -12.21 15.97 -0.14
CA LYS A 52 -13.49 15.50 0.43
C LYS A 52 -14.56 15.35 -0.64
N THR A 53 -14.60 16.23 -1.63
CA THR A 53 -15.52 16.13 -2.78
C THR A 53 -15.24 14.88 -3.61
N CYS A 54 -13.97 14.49 -3.77
CA CYS A 54 -13.58 13.24 -4.40
C CYS A 54 -14.05 12.01 -3.61
N ILE A 55 -13.83 11.97 -2.30
CA ILE A 55 -14.34 10.90 -1.43
C ILE A 55 -15.87 10.78 -1.56
N ARG A 56 -16.60 11.91 -1.51
CA ARG A 56 -18.06 11.91 -1.71
C ARG A 56 -18.47 11.39 -3.10
N GLY A 57 -17.67 11.64 -4.14
CA GLY A 57 -17.89 11.12 -5.48
C GLY A 57 -17.82 9.59 -5.54
N PHE A 58 -16.76 9.02 -4.97
CA PHE A 58 -16.60 7.57 -4.88
C PHE A 58 -17.67 6.93 -3.97
N ASN A 59 -18.01 7.55 -2.84
CA ASN A 59 -19.06 7.03 -1.96
C ASN A 59 -20.43 6.91 -2.69
N LYS A 60 -20.74 7.79 -3.66
CA LYS A 60 -21.96 7.70 -4.47
C LYS A 60 -21.99 6.46 -5.37
N ILE A 61 -20.83 5.94 -5.78
CA ILE A 61 -20.72 4.69 -6.55
C ILE A 61 -20.37 3.50 -5.65
N LYS A 62 -20.58 3.62 -4.33
CA LYS A 62 -20.34 2.58 -3.32
C LYS A 62 -18.88 2.12 -3.23
N GLU A 63 -17.95 3.00 -3.56
CA GLU A 63 -16.52 2.80 -3.40
C GLU A 63 -16.02 3.71 -2.26
N TYR A 64 -15.28 3.16 -1.30
CA TYR A 64 -14.95 3.85 -0.05
C TYR A 64 -13.43 4.04 0.11
N PRO A 65 -12.84 5.05 -0.53
CA PRO A 65 -11.42 5.38 -0.35
C PRO A 65 -11.19 6.05 1.00
N PHE A 66 -9.99 5.87 1.56
CA PHE A 66 -9.59 6.52 2.82
C PHE A 66 -8.79 7.81 2.59
N HIS A 67 -8.23 8.00 1.39
CA HIS A 67 -7.47 9.19 1.03
C HIS A 67 -7.66 9.50 -0.45
N CYS A 68 -7.79 10.78 -0.80
CA CYS A 68 -7.94 11.23 -2.18
C CYS A 68 -7.22 12.55 -2.39
N GLU A 69 -6.71 12.72 -3.60
CA GLU A 69 -6.20 13.97 -4.15
C GLU A 69 -7.10 14.43 -5.30
N CYS A 70 -7.35 15.74 -5.35
CA CYS A 70 -8.15 16.35 -6.40
C CYS A 70 -7.29 17.19 -7.33
N GLY A 71 -7.39 16.93 -8.63
CA GLY A 71 -6.80 17.73 -9.69
C GLY A 71 -7.85 18.31 -10.64
N ILE A 72 -7.54 19.40 -11.31
CA ILE A 72 -8.37 19.93 -12.40
C ILE A 72 -8.10 19.05 -13.64
N TYR A 73 -9.13 18.41 -14.17
CA TYR A 73 -9.04 17.60 -15.39
C TYR A 73 -9.32 18.46 -16.62
N ASP A 74 -10.39 19.25 -16.55
CA ASP A 74 -10.86 20.12 -17.63
C ASP A 74 -11.47 21.36 -16.98
N GLY A 75 -10.73 22.47 -17.03
CA GLY A 75 -11.15 23.73 -16.41
C GLY A 75 -12.38 24.34 -17.09
N LEU A 76 -12.50 24.19 -18.41
CA LEU A 76 -13.59 24.78 -19.20
C LEU A 76 -14.93 24.11 -18.87
N ASN A 77 -14.94 22.78 -18.78
CA ASN A 77 -16.14 22.03 -18.42
C ASN A 77 -16.26 21.77 -16.92
N SER A 78 -15.41 22.42 -16.11
CA SER A 78 -15.35 22.23 -14.66
C SER A 78 -15.36 20.76 -14.26
N ARG A 79 -14.43 19.93 -14.78
CA ARG A 79 -14.27 18.53 -14.38
C ARG A 79 -13.05 18.36 -13.51
N ARG A 80 -13.16 17.49 -12.51
CA ARG A 80 -12.05 17.13 -11.61
C ARG A 80 -11.59 15.70 -11.85
N LEU A 81 -10.29 15.47 -11.72
CA LEU A 81 -9.67 14.16 -11.59
C LEU A 81 -9.50 13.85 -10.11
N CYS A 82 -10.03 12.72 -9.67
CA CYS A 82 -9.87 12.23 -8.31
C CYS A 82 -8.96 11.01 -8.31
N LYS A 83 -7.80 11.10 -7.66
CA LYS A 83 -6.86 9.99 -7.43
C LYS A 83 -7.01 9.54 -5.99
N CYS A 84 -7.43 8.30 -5.75
CA CYS A 84 -7.84 7.83 -4.43
C CYS A 84 -7.20 6.50 -4.04
N LYS A 85 -6.91 6.36 -2.75
CA LYS A 85 -6.32 5.19 -2.10
C LYS A 85 -7.38 4.39 -1.34
N PHE A 86 -7.37 3.07 -1.53
CA PHE A 86 -8.34 2.13 -0.98
C PHE A 86 -7.67 1.10 -0.07
N PRO A 87 -8.37 0.62 0.97
CA PRO A 87 -7.79 -0.25 1.99
C PRO A 87 -7.54 -1.70 1.52
N TYR A 88 -8.09 -2.11 0.38
CA TYR A 88 -8.03 -3.48 -0.15
C TYR A 88 -7.38 -3.54 -1.53
N SER A 89 -6.70 -4.64 -1.84
CA SER A 89 -6.16 -4.97 -3.18
C SER A 89 -6.53 -6.42 -3.55
N PRO A 90 -6.76 -6.76 -4.83
CA PRO A 90 -6.79 -5.87 -6.00
C PRO A 90 -8.02 -4.95 -6.01
N CYS A 91 -7.88 -3.80 -6.67
CA CYS A 91 -9.02 -3.05 -7.19
C CYS A 91 -9.61 -3.81 -8.39
#